data_AF-A0A925UAA5-F1
#
_entry.id   AF-A0A925UAA5-F1
#
_cell.length_a   1.000
_cell.length_b   1.000
_cell.length_c   1.000
_cell.angle_alpha   90.00
_cell.angle_beta   90.00
_cell.angle_gamma   90.00
#
_symmetry.space_group_name_H-M   'P 1'
#
loop_
_entity.id
_entity.type
_entity.pdbx_description
1 polymer ?
#
loop_
_entity_poly.entity_id
_entity_poly.type
_entity_poly.pdbx_seq_one_letter_code
_entity_poly.pdbx_strand_id
1 'polypeptide(L)'
;MKNLLFIILSIFLYSKATGQNAIPPNSRDEQMTNMFEYGEILTSPETNFKNLFKNFPLLVSGNDLELLSYKFVKSIPNKNSAKFFINKNSNLTEFSGVTMATGGSDGPHGSFIKFNFGVHSSFSKKRMKEMFVQQCMQMFTDKPTLVYVIRFAALGKEYKLYTFIDPNTYKVTDGNMFGFDLPLSYTQYKERSAKKQP
;
A
#
# COMPACT_ATOMS: atom_id res chain seq x y z
N MET A 1 2.24 -10.61 -48.93
CA MET A 1 1.02 -10.63 -48.09
C MET A 1 1.46 -10.45 -46.65
N LYS A 2 1.14 -9.29 -46.07
CA LYS A 2 1.63 -8.86 -44.75
C LYS A 2 0.79 -9.52 -43.67
N ASN A 3 1.47 -10.18 -42.75
CA ASN A 3 0.88 -10.94 -41.66
C ASN A 3 0.16 -10.04 -40.65
N LEU A 4 -1.06 -10.49 -40.36
CA LEU A 4 -1.70 -10.64 -39.07
C LEU A 4 -1.93 -9.40 -38.18
N LEU A 5 -3.21 -9.04 -38.21
CA LEU A 5 -3.99 -8.11 -37.43
C LEU A 5 -3.80 -8.24 -35.89
N PHE A 6 -3.82 -7.07 -35.25
CA PHE A 6 -3.92 -6.77 -33.83
C PHE A 6 -4.61 -7.82 -32.94
N ILE A 7 -3.86 -8.38 -31.99
CA ILE A 7 -4.44 -8.99 -30.78
C ILE A 7 -4.64 -7.86 -29.77
N ILE A 8 -5.90 -7.51 -29.54
CA ILE A 8 -6.36 -6.75 -28.39
C ILE A 8 -6.08 -7.61 -27.15
N LEU A 9 -5.00 -7.31 -26.44
CA LEU A 9 -4.70 -7.93 -25.16
C LEU A 9 -5.30 -7.07 -24.04
N SER A 10 -6.62 -7.18 -23.89
CA SER A 10 -7.35 -6.76 -22.70
C SER A 10 -6.95 -7.66 -21.55
N ILE A 11 -5.84 -7.34 -20.88
CA ILE A 11 -5.51 -7.93 -19.58
C ILE A 11 -5.76 -6.86 -18.53
N PHE A 12 -7.03 -6.69 -18.20
CA PHE A 12 -7.43 -6.36 -16.84
C PHE A 12 -7.00 -7.53 -15.96
N LEU A 13 -5.77 -7.51 -15.45
CA LEU A 13 -5.44 -8.26 -14.25
C LEU A 13 -5.44 -7.26 -13.10
N TYR A 14 -6.65 -7.10 -12.55
CA TYR A 14 -6.84 -6.97 -11.11
C TYR A 14 -5.91 -7.97 -10.41
N SER A 15 -4.70 -7.54 -10.11
CA SER A 15 -3.96 -8.11 -9.00
C SER A 15 -4.54 -7.42 -7.77
N LYS A 16 -5.79 -7.78 -7.41
CA LYS A 16 -6.10 -7.81 -5.98
C LYS A 16 -4.98 -8.67 -5.42
N ALA A 17 -4.10 -8.07 -4.63
CA ALA A 17 -3.11 -8.84 -3.90
C ALA A 17 -3.88 -9.97 -3.24
N THR A 18 -3.65 -11.20 -3.68
CA THR A 18 -4.24 -12.39 -3.06
C THR A 18 -3.49 -12.59 -1.75
N GLY A 19 -3.77 -11.72 -0.78
CA GLY A 19 -3.75 -12.10 0.61
C GLY A 19 -4.84 -13.14 0.76
N GLN A 20 -4.45 -14.41 0.78
CA GLN A 20 -5.34 -15.47 1.20
C GLN A 20 -5.90 -15.08 2.57
N ASN A 21 -7.24 -15.02 2.64
CA ASN A 21 -8.08 -14.59 3.77
C ASN A 21 -8.41 -13.09 3.89
N ALA A 22 -8.50 -12.36 2.78
CA ALA A 22 -9.39 -11.19 2.76
C ALA A 22 -10.84 -11.69 2.87
N ILE A 23 -11.51 -11.39 3.99
CA ILE A 23 -12.95 -11.55 4.18
C ILE A 23 -13.63 -11.03 2.90
N PRO A 24 -14.45 -11.83 2.19
CA PRO A 24 -15.26 -11.27 1.11
C PRO A 24 -16.08 -10.12 1.71
N PRO A 25 -16.08 -8.92 1.13
CA PRO A 25 -16.85 -7.81 1.66
C PRO A 25 -18.28 -8.29 1.91
N ASN A 26 -18.66 -8.35 3.18
CA ASN A 26 -20.00 -8.76 3.56
C ASN A 26 -20.88 -7.58 3.19
N SER A 27 -21.56 -7.70 2.04
CA SER A 27 -22.36 -6.69 1.32
C SER A 27 -21.61 -5.98 0.18
N ARG A 28 -22.30 -5.87 -0.96
CA ARG A 28 -21.82 -5.16 -2.17
C ARG A 28 -21.71 -3.63 -1.98
N ASP A 29 -22.04 -3.13 -0.79
CA ASP A 29 -22.15 -1.70 -0.46
C ASP A 29 -21.16 -1.26 0.64
N GLU A 30 -20.25 -2.13 1.08
CA GLU A 30 -19.28 -1.77 2.12
C GLU A 30 -18.30 -0.71 1.61
N GLN A 31 -18.30 0.46 2.26
CA GLN A 31 -17.34 1.53 1.96
C GLN A 31 -15.94 1.11 2.36
N MET A 32 -14.98 1.36 1.48
CA MET A 32 -13.57 1.07 1.70
C MET A 32 -12.79 2.36 2.00
N THR A 33 -11.72 2.22 2.76
CA THR A 33 -10.74 3.26 3.06
C THR A 33 -9.35 2.65 3.11
N ASN A 34 -8.32 3.40 3.48
CA ASN A 34 -6.99 2.87 3.74
C ASN A 34 -6.30 3.69 4.84
N MET A 35 -5.10 3.27 5.26
CA MET A 35 -4.38 3.94 6.35
C MET A 35 -3.97 5.38 6.04
N PHE A 36 -3.84 5.75 4.77
CA PHE A 36 -3.49 7.12 4.34
C PHE A 36 -4.71 8.04 4.27
N GLU A 37 -5.89 7.51 3.93
CA GLU A 37 -7.10 8.30 3.68
C GLU A 37 -8.05 8.40 4.87
N TYR A 38 -8.00 7.45 5.81
CA TYR A 38 -8.83 7.53 7.01
C TYR A 38 -8.33 8.62 7.98
N GLY A 39 -9.17 9.60 8.33
CA GLY A 39 -8.83 10.64 9.30
C GLY A 39 -8.93 12.05 8.72
N GLU A 40 -7.82 12.80 8.74
CA GLU A 40 -7.78 14.17 8.23
C GLU A 40 -7.96 14.21 6.71
N ILE A 41 -8.69 15.21 6.21
CA ILE A 41 -8.91 15.44 4.78
C ILE A 41 -7.58 15.77 4.11
N LEU A 42 -7.29 15.12 2.98
CA LEU A 42 -6.03 15.31 2.24
C LEU A 42 -5.92 16.71 1.63
N THR A 43 -5.26 17.61 2.34
CA THR A 43 -4.93 18.97 1.89
C THR A 43 -3.47 19.12 1.47
N SER A 44 -2.65 18.11 1.74
CA SER A 44 -1.23 18.07 1.41
C SER A 44 -0.71 16.61 1.38
N PRO A 45 0.45 16.34 0.76
CA PRO A 45 1.13 15.06 0.90
C PRO A 45 1.36 14.67 2.37
N GLU A 46 1.71 15.65 3.22
CA GLU A 46 1.99 15.46 4.64
C GLU A 46 0.78 14.93 5.40
N THR A 47 -0.44 15.33 5.03
CA THR A 47 -1.67 14.83 5.66
C THR A 47 -1.82 13.32 5.51
N ASN A 48 -1.43 12.75 4.36
CA ASN A 48 -1.45 11.29 4.16
C ASN A 48 -0.56 10.57 5.18
N PHE A 49 0.65 11.09 5.39
CA PHE A 49 1.60 10.47 6.31
C PHE A 49 1.18 10.66 7.77
N LYS A 50 0.57 11.79 8.12
CA LYS A 50 -0.05 11.97 9.45
C LYS A 50 -1.14 10.92 9.70
N ASN A 51 -2.04 10.73 8.74
CA ASN A 51 -3.06 9.68 8.80
C ASN A 51 -2.42 8.30 8.93
N LEU A 52 -1.43 7.96 8.10
CA LEU A 52 -0.72 6.68 8.20
C LEU A 52 -0.14 6.46 9.60
N PHE A 53 0.64 7.41 10.12
CA PHE A 53 1.31 7.25 11.42
C PHE A 53 0.33 7.18 12.59
N LYS A 54 -0.83 7.86 12.48
CA LYS A 54 -1.91 7.76 13.45
C LYS A 54 -2.64 6.42 13.38
N ASN A 55 -2.93 5.94 12.17
CA ASN A 55 -3.75 4.75 11.95
C ASN A 55 -2.98 3.45 12.09
N PHE A 56 -1.69 3.46 11.76
CA PHE A 56 -0.84 2.27 11.78
C PHE A 56 -0.87 1.53 13.14
N PRO A 57 -0.58 2.17 14.29
CA PRO A 57 -0.61 1.47 15.58
C PRO A 57 -2.03 1.06 16.03
N LEU A 58 -3.08 1.64 15.45
CA LEU A 58 -4.47 1.31 15.76
C LEU A 58 -4.96 0.06 15.01
N LEU A 59 -4.50 -0.10 13.77
CA LEU A 59 -5.04 -1.08 12.83
C LEU A 59 -4.13 -2.31 12.70
N VAL A 60 -2.82 -2.11 12.86
CA VAL A 60 -1.81 -3.17 12.73
C VAL A 60 -1.49 -3.76 14.09
N SER A 61 -1.46 -5.09 14.16
CA SER A 61 -1.13 -5.84 15.38
C SER A 61 0.21 -6.55 15.24
N GLY A 62 0.90 -6.68 16.37
CA GLY A 62 2.20 -7.35 16.48
C GLY A 62 3.37 -6.37 16.61
N ASN A 63 4.44 -6.83 17.25
CA ASN A 63 5.58 -6.00 17.65
C ASN A 63 6.71 -5.97 16.60
N ASP A 64 6.48 -6.55 15.42
CA ASP A 64 7.55 -6.82 14.46
C ASP A 64 7.67 -5.75 13.38
N LEU A 65 6.83 -4.70 13.41
CA LEU A 65 6.87 -3.59 12.46
C LEU A 65 6.64 -2.26 13.19
N GLU A 66 7.56 -1.31 12.99
CA GLU A 66 7.46 0.05 13.53
C GLU A 66 7.66 1.09 12.41
N LEU A 67 6.74 2.06 12.32
CA LEU A 67 6.94 3.23 11.44
C LEU A 67 7.88 4.23 12.13
N LEU A 68 8.99 4.57 11.46
CA LEU A 68 10.04 5.42 12.05
C LEU A 68 9.91 6.87 11.59
N SER A 69 9.80 7.11 10.28
CA SER A 69 9.69 8.47 9.73
C SER A 69 9.21 8.49 8.29
N TYR A 70 8.83 9.68 7.82
CA TYR A 70 8.62 9.96 6.40
C TYR A 70 9.37 11.24 6.00
N LYS A 71 9.85 11.32 4.76
CA LYS A 71 10.55 12.51 4.25
C LYS A 71 10.35 12.69 2.75
N PHE A 72 10.17 13.94 2.32
CA PHE A 72 10.20 14.30 0.90
C PHE A 72 11.59 14.00 0.30
N VAL A 73 11.60 13.33 -0.86
CA VAL A 73 12.83 12.98 -1.57
C VAL A 73 13.04 13.92 -2.74
N LYS A 74 12.08 13.96 -3.68
CA LYS A 74 12.11 14.80 -4.87
C LYS A 74 10.79 14.77 -5.62
N SER A 75 10.67 15.63 -6.61
CA SER A 75 9.65 15.52 -7.65
C SER A 75 10.21 14.80 -8.88
N ILE A 76 9.38 13.98 -9.54
CA ILE A 76 9.73 13.23 -10.74
C ILE A 76 8.89 13.74 -11.91
N PRO A 77 9.52 14.32 -12.96
CA PRO A 77 8.78 15.06 -13.97
C PRO A 77 8.03 14.18 -14.98
N ASN A 78 8.41 12.91 -15.16
CA ASN A 78 7.82 12.05 -16.18
C ASN A 78 8.04 10.56 -15.90
N LYS A 79 7.29 9.73 -16.65
CA LYS A 79 7.33 8.26 -16.63
C LYS A 79 8.75 7.68 -16.76
N ASN A 80 9.55 8.20 -17.70
CA ASN A 80 10.91 7.70 -17.93
C ASN A 80 11.81 7.92 -16.71
N SER A 81 11.73 9.12 -16.11
CA SER A 81 12.46 9.48 -14.89
C SER A 81 12.01 8.63 -13.70
N ALA A 82 10.73 8.29 -13.63
CA ALA A 82 10.16 7.41 -12.62
C ALA A 82 10.69 5.98 -12.73
N LYS A 83 10.63 5.42 -13.93
CA LYS A 83 11.17 4.09 -14.23
C LYS A 83 12.65 4.00 -13.87
N PHE A 84 13.44 5.02 -14.23
CA PHE A 84 14.84 5.10 -13.86
C PHE A 84 15.03 5.16 -12.34
N PHE A 85 14.25 6.00 -11.65
CA PHE A 85 14.31 6.12 -10.20
C PHE A 85 13.99 4.80 -9.49
N ILE A 86 12.89 4.13 -9.87
CA ILE A 86 12.50 2.84 -9.33
C ILE A 86 13.62 1.82 -9.61
N ASN A 87 14.12 1.76 -10.84
CA ASN A 87 15.15 0.78 -11.20
C ASN A 87 16.45 0.94 -10.40
N LYS A 88 16.83 2.18 -10.08
CA LYS A 88 18.04 2.50 -9.30
C LYS A 88 17.86 2.27 -7.80
N ASN A 89 16.65 2.47 -7.27
CA ASN A 89 16.40 2.48 -5.83
C ASN A 89 15.59 1.29 -5.31
N SER A 90 15.17 0.38 -6.19
CA SER A 90 14.47 -0.85 -5.84
C SER A 90 15.44 -1.92 -5.34
N ASN A 91 15.90 -1.76 -4.11
CA ASN A 91 16.28 -2.92 -3.31
C ASN A 91 14.97 -3.52 -2.80
N LEU A 92 14.28 -4.29 -3.66
CA LEU A 92 13.06 -4.99 -3.28
C LEU A 92 13.42 -5.97 -2.18
N THR A 93 13.14 -5.55 -0.96
CA THR A 93 13.34 -6.32 0.25
C THR A 93 12.37 -7.49 0.29
N GLU A 94 12.78 -8.50 1.04
CA GLU A 94 12.16 -9.82 1.20
C GLU A 94 10.83 -9.71 1.94
N PHE A 95 9.82 -9.14 1.28
CA PHE A 95 8.47 -9.01 1.81
C PHE A 95 7.57 -10.09 1.20
N SER A 96 7.00 -10.95 2.05
CA SER A 96 6.10 -12.02 1.62
C SER A 96 4.64 -11.59 1.45
N GLY A 97 4.22 -10.48 2.07
CA GLY A 97 2.86 -9.97 1.92
C GLY A 97 2.24 -9.41 3.19
N VAL A 98 1.09 -8.75 3.01
CA VAL A 98 0.20 -8.32 4.10
C VAL A 98 -0.88 -9.39 4.26
N THR A 99 -1.18 -9.79 5.49
CA THR A 99 -2.28 -10.70 5.79
C THR A 99 -3.22 -10.04 6.78
N MET A 100 -4.51 -10.00 6.42
CA MET A 100 -5.56 -9.72 7.39
C MET A 100 -6.02 -11.06 7.97
N ALA A 101 -6.00 -11.18 9.29
CA ALA A 101 -6.40 -12.40 9.99
C ALA A 101 -7.53 -12.08 10.98
N THR A 102 -8.45 -13.02 11.14
CA THR A 102 -9.57 -12.91 12.09
C THR A 102 -9.31 -13.81 13.28
N GLY A 103 -9.20 -13.24 14.47
CA GLY A 103 -9.11 -14.02 15.71
C GLY A 103 -10.46 -14.05 16.41
N GLY A 104 -11.08 -15.23 16.52
CA GLY A 104 -12.26 -15.46 17.35
C GLY A 104 -13.61 -15.47 16.63
N SER A 105 -14.65 -15.88 17.36
CA SER A 105 -16.04 -16.04 16.95
C SER A 105 -16.79 -14.73 16.66
N ASP A 106 -16.17 -13.57 16.88
CA ASP A 106 -16.84 -12.26 16.93
C ASP A 106 -16.88 -11.52 15.59
N GLY A 107 -16.71 -12.24 14.47
CA GLY A 107 -16.75 -11.66 13.13
C GLY A 107 -15.66 -10.58 12.91
N PRO A 108 -15.92 -9.52 12.12
CA PRO A 108 -14.92 -8.51 11.77
C PRO A 108 -14.37 -7.71 12.97
N HIS A 109 -14.99 -7.83 14.15
CA HIS A 109 -14.55 -7.19 15.38
C HIS A 109 -13.35 -7.88 16.04
N GLY A 110 -13.20 -9.20 15.81
CA GLY A 110 -12.01 -9.97 16.17
C GLY A 110 -10.86 -9.87 15.16
N SER A 111 -11.02 -9.10 14.08
CA SER A 111 -10.01 -8.97 13.03
C SER A 111 -8.79 -8.16 13.46
N PHE A 112 -7.62 -8.57 12.95
CA PHE A 112 -6.36 -7.86 13.08
C PHE A 112 -5.58 -7.92 11.78
N ILE A 113 -4.79 -6.87 11.53
CA ILE A 113 -3.89 -6.81 10.39
C ILE A 113 -2.51 -7.22 10.87
N LYS A 114 -1.86 -8.15 10.17
CA LYS A 114 -0.49 -8.55 10.44
C LYS A 114 0.34 -8.48 9.15
N PHE A 115 1.54 -7.91 9.26
CA PHE A 115 2.53 -7.97 8.20
C PHE A 115 3.38 -9.22 8.37
N ASN A 116 3.44 -10.06 7.33
CA ASN A 116 4.25 -11.27 7.35
C ASN A 116 5.53 -11.02 6.55
N PHE A 117 6.67 -11.11 7.23
CA PHE A 117 8.00 -10.99 6.66
C PHE A 117 8.61 -12.38 6.53
N GLY A 118 8.90 -12.81 5.30
CA GLY A 118 9.34 -14.17 5.00
C GLY A 118 9.69 -14.35 3.52
N VAL A 119 10.48 -15.38 3.22
CA VAL A 119 10.95 -15.69 1.87
C VAL A 119 10.02 -16.73 1.23
N HIS A 120 8.80 -16.34 0.92
CA HIS A 120 7.89 -17.17 0.12
C HIS A 120 7.15 -16.34 -0.93
N SER A 121 7.88 -15.51 -1.68
CA SER A 121 7.31 -14.98 -2.91
C SER A 121 7.43 -16.04 -4.01
N SER A 122 6.29 -16.55 -4.50
CA SER A 122 6.23 -17.37 -5.72
C SER A 122 6.76 -16.62 -6.97
N PHE A 123 7.01 -15.31 -6.84
CA PHE A 123 7.55 -14.44 -7.85
C PHE A 123 9.04 -14.16 -7.62
N SER A 124 9.81 -14.14 -8.71
CA SER A 124 11.20 -13.70 -8.66
C SER A 124 11.28 -12.21 -8.33
N LYS A 125 12.39 -11.78 -7.68
CA LYS A 125 12.68 -10.35 -7.41
C LYS A 125 12.53 -9.48 -8.67
N LYS A 126 12.92 -10.01 -9.84
CA LYS A 126 12.75 -9.36 -11.15
C LYS A 126 11.28 -9.13 -11.49
N ARG A 127 10.42 -10.13 -11.33
CA ARG A 127 8.99 -10.02 -11.64
C ARG A 127 8.27 -9.04 -10.71
N MET A 128 8.62 -9.03 -9.41
CA MET A 128 8.10 -8.03 -8.47
C MET A 128 8.48 -6.60 -8.88
N LYS A 129 9.72 -6.41 -9.33
CA LYS A 129 10.19 -5.12 -9.86
C LYS A 129 9.40 -4.66 -11.07
N GLU A 130 9.18 -5.57 -12.02
CA GLU A 130 8.43 -5.28 -13.24
C GLU A 130 6.98 -4.90 -12.92
N MET A 131 6.33 -5.64 -12.02
CA MET A 131 4.96 -5.32 -11.58
C MET A 131 4.89 -3.94 -10.91
N PHE A 132 5.81 -3.64 -9.99
CA PHE A 132 5.86 -2.35 -9.32
C PHE A 132 6.12 -1.19 -10.29
N VAL A 133 7.05 -1.38 -11.25
CA VAL A 133 7.29 -0.40 -12.31
C VAL A 133 6.04 -0.19 -13.15
N GLN A 134 5.36 -1.26 -13.58
CA GLN A 134 4.15 -1.16 -14.40
C GLN A 134 3.03 -0.41 -13.68
N GLN A 135 2.75 -0.74 -12.42
CA GLN A 135 1.77 -0.03 -11.60
C GLN A 135 2.12 1.45 -11.50
N CYS A 136 3.36 1.77 -11.12
CA CYS A 136 3.83 3.15 -11.08
C CYS A 136 3.61 3.85 -12.44
N MET A 137 3.97 3.23 -13.56
CA MET A 137 3.88 3.84 -14.89
C MET A 137 2.44 4.15 -15.34
N GLN A 138 1.46 3.37 -14.89
CA GLN A 138 0.04 3.63 -15.20
C GLN A 138 -0.47 4.91 -14.54
N MET A 139 0.13 5.32 -13.42
CA MET A 139 -0.35 6.43 -12.58
C MET A 139 0.36 7.77 -12.85
N PHE A 140 1.48 7.77 -13.57
CA PHE A 140 2.13 9.02 -13.94
C PHE A 140 1.26 9.80 -14.93
N THR A 141 0.92 11.02 -14.53
CA THR A 141 0.25 12.02 -15.37
C THR A 141 1.31 12.92 -16.01
N ASP A 142 0.87 13.97 -16.72
CA ASP A 142 1.75 14.98 -17.31
C ASP A 142 2.39 15.91 -16.26
N LYS A 143 1.95 15.83 -15.00
CA LYS A 143 2.50 16.63 -13.90
C LYS A 143 3.59 15.86 -13.14
N PRO A 144 4.54 16.59 -12.50
CA PRO A 144 5.57 15.97 -11.70
C PRO A 144 5.02 15.25 -10.46
N THR A 145 5.23 13.94 -10.35
CA THR A 145 4.82 13.12 -9.20
C THR A 145 5.77 13.35 -8.03
N LEU A 146 5.22 13.54 -6.84
CA LEU A 146 6.02 13.73 -5.63
C LEU A 146 6.47 12.38 -5.08
N VAL A 147 7.72 12.29 -4.66
CA VAL A 147 8.28 11.07 -4.06
C VAL A 147 8.68 11.34 -2.63
N TYR A 148 8.18 10.51 -1.74
CA TYR A 148 8.53 10.45 -0.33
C TYR A 148 9.21 9.11 -0.03
N VAL A 149 9.95 9.06 1.06
CA VAL A 149 10.46 7.81 1.64
C VAL A 149 9.84 7.63 3.01
N ILE A 150 9.21 6.47 3.23
CA ILE A 150 8.82 5.97 4.54
C ILE A 150 9.95 5.08 5.03
N ARG A 151 10.44 5.33 6.25
CA ARG A 151 11.35 4.44 6.96
C ARG A 151 10.57 3.66 8.00
N PHE A 152 10.80 2.36 8.05
CA PHE A 152 10.18 1.48 9.01
C PHE A 152 11.17 0.41 9.47
N ALA A 153 11.07 -0.04 10.71
CA ALA A 153 11.80 -1.19 11.21
C ALA A 153 10.93 -2.44 11.09
N ALA A 154 11.52 -3.56 10.68
CA ALA A 154 10.91 -4.87 10.81
C ALA A 154 11.95 -5.95 11.11
N LEU A 155 11.64 -6.91 11.98
CA LEU A 155 12.57 -8.00 12.36
C LEU A 155 13.99 -7.49 12.71
N GLY A 156 14.08 -6.36 13.43
CA GLY A 156 15.36 -5.74 13.81
C GLY A 156 16.16 -5.08 12.67
N LYS A 157 15.58 -4.90 11.49
CA LYS A 157 16.21 -4.23 10.33
C LYS A 157 15.42 -3.00 9.91
N GLU A 158 16.11 -1.93 9.49
CA GLU A 158 15.49 -0.75 8.91
C GLU A 158 15.30 -0.91 7.40
N TYR A 159 14.13 -0.53 6.92
CA TYR A 159 13.70 -0.58 5.53
C TYR A 159 13.30 0.80 5.02
N LYS A 160 13.41 0.99 3.71
CA LYS A 160 12.98 2.19 3.00
C LYS A 160 11.93 1.82 1.96
N LEU A 161 10.76 2.46 2.06
CA LEU A 161 9.70 2.37 1.06
C LEU A 161 9.55 3.71 0.37
N TYR A 162 9.83 3.76 -0.93
CA TYR A 162 9.55 4.93 -1.74
C TYR A 162 8.07 4.97 -2.09
N THR A 163 7.43 6.07 -1.73
CA THR A 163 5.99 6.32 -1.89
C THR A 163 5.81 7.43 -2.90
N PHE A 164 5.00 7.18 -3.93
CA PHE A 164 4.68 8.15 -4.95
C PHE A 164 3.31 8.76 -4.63
N ILE A 165 3.18 10.07 -4.85
CA ILE A 165 1.99 10.84 -4.53
C ILE A 165 1.54 11.62 -5.75
N ASP A 166 0.26 11.49 -6.08
CA ASP A 166 -0.38 12.30 -7.11
C ASP A 166 -0.42 13.77 -6.66
N PRO A 167 0.12 14.71 -7.45
CA PRO A 167 0.25 16.10 -7.03
C PRO A 167 -1.07 16.89 -7.01
N ASN A 168 -2.15 16.36 -7.59
CA ASN A 168 -3.45 17.03 -7.66
C ASN A 168 -4.38 16.59 -6.53
N THR A 169 -4.38 15.30 -6.23
CA THR A 169 -5.27 14.68 -5.22
C THR A 169 -4.57 14.46 -3.89
N TYR A 170 -3.24 14.55 -3.88
CA TYR A 170 -2.36 14.15 -2.79
C TYR A 170 -2.48 12.67 -2.40
N LYS A 171 -3.22 11.84 -3.13
CA LYS A 171 -3.35 10.42 -2.82
C LYS A 171 -2.03 9.68 -3.04
N VAL A 172 -1.75 8.73 -2.15
CA VAL A 172 -0.69 7.75 -2.36
C VAL A 172 -1.08 6.82 -3.49
N THR A 173 -0.13 6.57 -4.39
CA THR A 173 -0.33 5.67 -5.52
C THR A 173 -0.46 4.22 -5.08
N ASP A 174 -1.24 3.44 -5.82
CA ASP A 174 -1.39 1.99 -5.62
C ASP A 174 -0.05 1.25 -5.62
N GLY A 175 -0.01 0.10 -4.95
CA GLY A 175 1.20 -0.70 -4.79
C GLY A 175 2.07 -0.29 -3.60
N ASN A 176 1.65 0.70 -2.82
CA ASN A 176 2.21 0.94 -1.49
C ASN A 176 1.74 -0.15 -0.51
N MET A 177 2.68 -0.78 0.22
CA MET A 177 2.35 -1.87 1.15
C MET A 177 1.45 -1.45 2.33
N PHE A 178 1.37 -0.16 2.65
CA PHE A 178 0.49 0.39 3.68
C PHE A 178 -0.83 0.93 3.13
N GLY A 179 -0.99 0.96 1.79
CA GLY A 179 -2.13 1.57 1.09
C GLY A 179 -3.18 0.57 0.61
N PHE A 180 -3.32 -0.58 1.27
CA PHE A 180 -4.34 -1.56 0.90
C PHE A 180 -5.71 -1.16 1.45
N ASP A 181 -6.76 -1.57 0.72
CA ASP A 181 -8.13 -1.25 1.07
C ASP A 181 -8.57 -2.00 2.34
N LEU A 182 -9.24 -1.25 3.21
CA LEU A 182 -9.80 -1.67 4.48
C LEU A 182 -11.29 -1.35 4.52
N PRO A 183 -12.13 -2.24 5.07
CA PRO A 183 -13.49 -1.90 5.40
C PRO A 183 -13.55 -0.68 6.34
N LEU A 184 -14.39 0.30 6.01
CA LEU A 184 -14.59 1.47 6.88
C LEU A 184 -15.15 1.05 8.25
N SER A 185 -16.02 0.04 8.26
CA SER A 185 -16.63 -0.56 9.45
C SER A 185 -15.57 -1.07 10.45
N TYR A 186 -14.56 -1.79 9.94
CA TYR A 186 -13.43 -2.29 10.71
C TYR A 186 -12.60 -1.13 11.30
N THR A 187 -12.27 -0.16 10.47
CA THR A 187 -11.42 0.99 10.84
C THR A 187 -12.06 1.82 11.96
N GLN A 188 -13.35 2.13 11.81
CA GLN A 188 -14.13 2.84 12.83
C GLN A 188 -14.27 2.05 14.14
N TYR A 189 -14.42 0.72 14.05
CA TYR A 189 -14.48 -0.13 15.23
C TYR A 189 -13.18 -0.07 16.03
N LYS A 190 -12.01 -0.21 15.38
CA LYS A 190 -10.71 -0.14 16.06
C LYS A 190 -10.46 1.21 16.72
N GLU A 191 -10.81 2.31 16.04
CA GLU A 191 -10.70 3.66 16.62
C GLU A 191 -11.57 3.81 17.89
N ARG A 192 -12.83 3.35 17.85
CA ARG A 192 -13.73 3.41 19.01
C ARG A 192 -13.22 2.57 20.19
N SER A 193 -12.66 1.40 19.92
CA SER A 193 -12.12 0.52 20.96
C SER A 193 -10.88 1.12 21.63
N ALA A 194 -10.00 1.77 20.86
CA ALA A 194 -8.83 2.46 21.41
C ALA A 194 -9.21 3.63 22.34
N LYS A 195 -10.28 4.37 22.02
CA LYS A 195 -10.78 5.48 22.87
C LYS A 195 -11.42 5.03 24.19
N LYS A 196 -11.76 3.75 24.33
CA LYS A 196 -12.38 3.18 25.55
C LYS A 196 -11.36 2.60 26.53
N GLN A 197 -10.10 2.49 26.15
CA GLN A 197 -9.03 2.05 27.04
C GLN A 197 -8.54 3.28 27.83
N PRO A 198 -8.63 3.25 29.18
CA PRO A 198 -8.23 4.37 30.05
C PRO A 198 -6.73 4.63 30.05
#